data_AF-A0A0R2GBU3-F1
#
_entry.id   AF-A0A0R2GBU3-F1
#
_cell.length_a   1.000
_cell.length_b   1.000
_cell.length_c   1.000
_cell.angle_alpha   90.00
_cell.angle_beta   90.00
_cell.angle_gamma   90.00
#
_symmetry.space_group_name_H-M   'P 1'
#
loop_
_entity.id
_entity.type
_entity.pdbx_description
1 polymer ?
#
loop_
_entity_poly.entity_id
_entity_poly.type
_entity_poly.pdbx_seq_one_letter_code
_entity_poly.pdbx_strand_id
1 'polypeptide(L)' 'MKYDLTDAILLGLKRNKRMKLKPSSQSDIAAHFGLSKPYVNQLINGRVAPTENTDEWIRKFVCM' A
#
# COMPACT_ATOMS: atom_id res chain seq x y z
N MET A 1 -5.56 -7.41 18.00
CA MET A 1 -6.29 -7.46 16.71
C MET A 1 -5.37 -6.91 15.64
N LYS A 2 -4.78 -7.77 14.81
CA LYS A 2 -4.17 -7.35 13.54
C LYS A 2 -5.33 -6.85 12.68
N TYR A 3 -5.61 -5.55 12.71
CA TYR A 3 -6.13 -4.93 11.49
C TYR A 3 -4.96 -5.06 10.51
N ASP A 4 -4.98 -6.16 9.75
CA ASP A 4 -3.90 -6.53 8.86
C ASP A 4 -3.69 -5.33 7.97
N LEU A 5 -2.47 -4.82 7.94
CA LEU A 5 -2.08 -3.64 7.18
C LEU A 5 -2.72 -3.57 5.78
N THR A 6 -2.86 -4.74 5.15
CA THR A 6 -3.63 -5.01 3.95
C THR A 6 -4.97 -4.29 3.91
N ASP A 7 -5.78 -4.43 4.95
CA ASP A 7 -7.13 -3.87 5.04
C ASP A 7 -7.08 -2.35 5.12
N ALA A 8 -6.14 -1.77 5.86
CA ALA A 8 -5.95 -0.33 5.95
C ALA A 8 -5.57 0.26 4.58
N ILE A 9 -4.63 -0.37 3.86
CA ILE A 9 -4.22 0.05 2.52
C ILE A 9 -5.39 -0.12 1.53
N LEU A 10 -6.11 -1.24 1.56
CA LEU A 10 -7.27 -1.48 0.70
C LEU A 10 -8.40 -0.48 0.96
N LEU A 11 -8.61 -0.10 2.22
CA LEU A 11 -9.60 0.92 2.60
C LEU A 11 -9.20 2.29 2.06
N GLY A 12 -7.92 2.67 2.18
CA GLY A 12 -7.37 3.91 1.62
C GLY A 12 -7.54 3.98 0.10
N LEU A 13 -7.19 2.90 -0.61
CA LEU A 13 -7.38 2.79 -2.06
C LEU A 13 -8.85 2.92 -2.47
N LYS A 14 -9.76 2.25 -1.75
CA LYS A 14 -11.21 2.36 -1.99
C LYS A 14 -11.72 3.78 -1.76
N ARG A 15 -11.26 4.45 -0.68
CA ARG A 15 -11.61 5.84 -0.37
C ARG A 15 -11.14 6.77 -1.48
N ASN A 16 -9.89 6.66 -1.89
CA ASN A 16 -9.29 7.49 -2.93
C ASN A 16 -9.99 7.27 -4.28
N LYS A 17 -10.33 6.01 -4.62
CA LYS A 17 -11.13 5.70 -5.80
C LYS A 17 -12.51 6.37 -5.79
N ARG A 18 -13.20 6.42 -4.64
CA ARG A 18 -14.49 7.12 -4.50
C ARG A 18 -14.35 8.63 -4.67
N MET A 19 -13.26 9.20 -4.14
CA MET A 19 -12.98 10.63 -4.18
C MET A 19 -12.28 11.07 -5.49
N LYS A 20 -12.03 10.15 -6.42
CA LYS A 20 -11.21 10.38 -7.64
C LYS A 20 -9.80 10.92 -7.34
N LEU A 21 -9.25 10.57 -6.17
CA LEU A 21 -7.89 10.89 -5.74
C LEU A 21 -6.92 9.74 -6.09
N LYS A 22 -5.64 10.05 -6.27
CA LYS A 22 -4.57 9.05 -6.44
C LYS A 22 -3.72 8.98 -5.17
N PRO A 23 -3.15 7.80 -4.83
CA PRO A 23 -3.30 6.54 -5.55
C PRO A 23 -4.63 5.84 -5.26
N SER A 24 -5.25 5.28 -6.30
CA SER A 24 -6.55 4.60 -6.25
C SER A 24 -6.46 3.08 -6.50
N SER A 25 -5.27 2.61 -6.86
CA SER A 25 -4.95 1.23 -7.17
C SER A 25 -3.52 0.88 -6.77
N GLN A 26 -3.20 -0.41 -6.66
CA GLN A 26 -1.82 -0.87 -6.43
C GLN A 26 -0.85 -0.44 -7.55
N SER A 27 -1.35 -0.31 -8.78
CA SER A 27 -0.58 0.21 -9.91
C SER A 27 -0.24 1.69 -9.72
N ASP A 28 -1.17 2.48 -9.21
CA ASP A 28 -0.92 3.90 -8.89
C ASP A 28 0.08 4.02 -7.75
N ILE A 29 0.01 3.15 -6.75
CA ILE A 29 1.00 3.07 -5.66
C ILE A 29 2.39 2.78 -6.27
N ALA A 30 2.50 1.74 -7.09
CA ALA A 30 3.74 1.38 -7.76
C ALA A 30 4.31 2.56 -8.57
N ALA A 31 3.48 3.24 -9.36
CA ALA A 31 3.88 4.39 -10.15
C ALA A 31 4.27 5.60 -9.29
N HIS A 32 3.54 5.89 -8.21
CA HIS A 32 3.80 7.03 -7.34
C HIS A 32 5.14 6.91 -6.61
N PHE A 33 5.49 5.69 -6.18
CA PHE A 33 6.69 5.45 -5.38
C PHE A 33 7.87 4.88 -6.18
N GLY A 34 7.71 4.69 -7.49
CA GLY A 34 8.74 4.09 -8.34
C GLY A 34 9.02 2.62 -8.00
N LEU A 35 8.05 1.92 -7.41
CA LEU A 35 8.16 0.52 -7.00
C LEU A 35 7.66 -0.41 -8.10
N SER A 36 8.13 -1.65 -8.09
CA SER A 36 7.58 -2.67 -8.97
C SER A 36 6.21 -3.14 -8.47
N LYS A 37 5.28 -3.36 -9.40
CA LYS A 37 3.94 -3.89 -9.09
C LYS A 37 3.97 -5.22 -8.30
N PRO A 38 4.87 -6.18 -8.61
CA PRO A 38 5.02 -7.40 -7.81
C PRO A 38 5.43 -7.11 -6.36
N TYR A 39 6.34 -6.15 -6.15
CA TYR A 39 6.80 -5.78 -4.81
C TYR A 39 5.68 -5.14 -3.98
N VAL A 40 4.91 -4.22 -4.55
CA VAL A 40 3.72 -3.64 -3.90
C VAL A 40 2.70 -4.72 -3.52
N ASN A 41 2.48 -5.70 -4.40
CA ASN A 41 1.58 -6.81 -4.12
C ASN A 41 2.09 -7.72 -2.99
N GLN A 42 3.41 -7.97 -2.92
CA GLN A 42 4.00 -8.72 -1.81
C GLN A 42 3.90 -7.96 -0.48
N LEU A 43 4.15 -6.64 -0.50
CA LEU A 43 4.04 -5.73 0.65
C LEU A 43 2.62 -5.74 1.23
N ILE A 44 1.63 -5.56 0.36
CA ILE A 44 0.22 -5.53 0.76
C ILE A 44 -0.23 -6.89 1.29
N ASN A 45 0.17 -8.00 0.64
CA ASN A 45 -0.23 -9.34 1.09
C ASN A 45 0.62 -9.89 2.26
N GLY A 46 1.47 -9.07 2.89
CA GLY A 46 2.28 -9.48 4.04
C GLY A 46 3.31 -10.57 3.72
N ARG A 47 3.73 -10.70 2.46
CA ARG A 47 4.73 -11.69 2.00
C ARG A 47 6.16 -11.15 1.97
N VAL A 48 6.39 -9.89 2.33
CA VAL A 48 7.73 -9.28 2.39
C VAL A 48 8.31 -9.46 3.79
N ALA A 49 9.61 -9.77 3.85
CA ALA A 49 10.33 -9.87 5.11
C ALA A 49 10.28 -8.52 5.86
N PRO A 50 9.93 -8.53 7.17
CA PRO A 50 9.91 -7.32 7.97
C PRO A 50 11.33 -6.76 8.06
N THR A 51 11.57 -5.69 7.32
CA THR A 51 12.82 -4.94 7.26
C THR A 51 12.47 -3.48 7.51
N GLU A 52 13.43 -2.67 7.99
CA GLU A 52 13.19 -1.24 8.26
C GLU A 52 12.60 -0.52 7.03
N ASN A 53 13.08 -0.84 5.83
CA ASN A 53 12.52 -0.31 4.58
C ASN A 53 11.05 -0.70 4.39
N THR A 54 10.69 -1.93 4.72
CA THR A 54 9.31 -2.43 4.57
C THR A 54 8.39 -1.66 5.51
N ASP A 55 8.77 -1.50 6.78
CA ASP A 55 7.99 -0.71 7.75
C ASP A 55 7.85 0.76 7.34
N GLU A 56 8.88 1.35 6.73
CA GLU A 56 8.82 2.71 6.21
C GLU A 56 7.81 2.85 5.07
N TRP A 57 7.82 1.90 4.11
CA TRP A 57 6.84 1.86 3.01
C TRP A 57 5.42 1.67 3.53
N ILE A 58 5.26 0.76 4.48
CA ILE A 58 4.00 0.49 5.17
C ILE A 58 3.42 1.78 5.79
N ARG A 59 4.22 2.54 6.52
CA ARG A 59 3.79 3.83 7.11
C ARG A 59 3.40 4.84 6.04
N LYS A 60 4.17 4.95 4.96
CA LYS A 60 3.85 5.85 3.83
C LYS A 60 2.52 5.49 3.17
N PHE A 61 2.20 4.21 3.01
CA PHE A 61 0.92 3.79 2.43
C PHE A 61 -0.29 4.00 3.35
N VAL A 62 -0.12 3.81 4.66
CA VAL A 62 -1.21 4.03 5.63
C VAL A 62 -1.52 5.52 5.82
N CYS A 63 -0.53 6.40 5.61
CA CYS A 63 -0.68 7.84 5.78
C CYS A 63 -1.21 8.57 4.52
N MET A 64 -1.55 7.84 3.45
CA MET A 64 -2.19 8.35 2.22
C MET A 64 -3.72 8.41 2.33
#